data_AF-A0AA42ZWF5-F1
#
_entry.id   AF-A0AA42ZWF5-F1
#
_cell.length_a   1.000
_cell.length_b   1.000
_cell.length_c   1.000
_cell.angle_alpha   90.00
_cell.angle_beta   90.00
_cell.angle_gamma   90.00
#
_symmetry.space_group_name_H-M   'P 1'
#
loop_
_entity.id
_entity.type
_entity.pdbx_description
1 polymer ?
#
loop_
_entity_poly.entity_id
_entity_poly.type
_entity_poly.pdbx_seq_one_letter_code
_entity_poly.pdbx_strand_id
1 'polypeptide(L)'
;MDLLNILTVNALRFLPLLATLAVVTFLLMFLNRHFRKRWKDNPDLQFRFQLIMLALTMAGALAVIIALPVDDVLRGQLLSLIGILLSAAIALSSTTFIGNILAGIMLKAVKSARPGDFITVGELTGRITEMDLLHTQVQTEFRDLVTVPNLFMVTQPLHVVRKSGTIVGCTLSLGYDVHHERVTDILLAAAARVGLKDAFVQVTDLGDFSIGYRVAGLLEDVQSLISARSDLRKSVLDALHGAGIEIVSPNFMNTQALEAGQRFMPEQAPRPGKGRVAGTRAEEVAFDVAKEAASIEELRSALESVEKELDALNNGEGDDSGAAREPLEARKMRLEAELEAAEARRASGEHKA
;
A
#
# COMPACT_ATOMS: atom_id res chain seq x y z
N MET A 1 19.03 71.53 -30.90
CA MET A 1 18.94 70.40 -31.85
C MET A 1 18.68 69.08 -31.15
N ASP A 2 17.46 68.71 -30.82
CA ASP A 2 16.53 69.32 -29.86
C ASP A 2 15.82 68.17 -29.19
N LEU A 3 15.50 68.29 -27.90
CA LEU A 3 14.96 67.23 -27.03
C LEU A 3 13.85 66.37 -27.68
N LEU A 4 13.09 66.92 -28.62
CA LEU A 4 12.07 66.23 -29.42
C LEU A 4 12.61 65.03 -30.22
N ASN A 5 13.80 65.10 -30.82
CA ASN A 5 14.36 63.96 -31.57
C ASN A 5 14.86 62.83 -30.65
N ILE A 6 15.36 63.19 -29.46
CA ILE A 6 15.77 62.20 -28.45
C ILE A 6 14.53 61.52 -27.87
N LEU A 7 13.46 62.28 -27.64
CA LEU A 7 12.16 61.78 -27.18
C LEU A 7 11.50 60.87 -28.22
N THR A 8 11.50 61.22 -29.51
CA THR A 8 10.87 60.39 -30.56
C THR A 8 11.64 59.11 -30.84
N VAL A 9 12.98 59.14 -30.90
CA VAL A 9 13.80 57.94 -31.11
C VAL A 9 13.68 56.97 -29.93
N ASN A 10 13.64 57.49 -28.70
CA ASN A 10 13.41 56.65 -27.52
C ASN A 10 11.99 56.08 -27.52
N ALA A 11 10.97 56.87 -27.87
CA ALA A 11 9.59 56.38 -27.97
C ALA A 11 9.42 55.28 -29.03
N LEU A 12 10.09 55.37 -30.19
CA LEU A 12 10.05 54.35 -31.23
C LEU A 12 10.66 53.01 -30.79
N ARG A 13 11.64 53.02 -29.87
CA ARG A 13 12.25 51.77 -29.34
C ARG A 13 11.29 50.96 -28.49
N PHE A 14 10.30 51.59 -27.83
CA PHE A 14 9.29 50.90 -27.04
C PHE A 14 8.09 50.41 -27.85
N LEU A 15 7.97 50.82 -29.12
CA LEU A 15 6.89 50.38 -30.02
C LEU A 15 6.78 48.84 -30.14
N PRO A 16 7.87 48.07 -30.38
CA PRO A 16 7.78 46.60 -30.43
C PRO A 16 7.34 45.98 -29.10
N LEU A 17 7.77 46.53 -27.96
CA LEU A 17 7.31 46.09 -26.64
C LEU A 17 5.80 46.31 -26.47
N LEU A 18 5.31 47.51 -26.78
CA LEU A 18 3.88 47.84 -26.67
C LEU A 18 3.03 46.99 -27.62
N ALA A 19 3.52 46.77 -28.84
CA ALA A 19 2.85 45.91 -29.83
C ALA A 19 2.80 44.45 -29.36
N THR A 20 3.91 43.88 -28.88
CA THR A 20 3.93 42.50 -28.37
C THR A 20 3.05 42.34 -27.14
N LEU A 21 3.08 43.28 -26.19
CA LEU A 21 2.23 43.25 -25.01
C LEU A 21 0.74 43.33 -25.38
N ALA A 22 0.38 44.20 -26.32
CA ALA A 22 -0.98 44.29 -26.83
C ALA A 22 -1.42 42.98 -27.52
N VAL A 23 -0.58 42.41 -28.38
CA VAL A 23 -0.86 41.16 -29.11
C VAL A 23 -0.99 39.97 -28.16
N VAL A 24 -0.04 39.78 -27.24
CA VAL A 24 -0.06 38.69 -26.26
C VAL A 24 -1.29 38.81 -25.37
N THR A 25 -1.58 40.00 -24.84
CA THR A 25 -2.75 40.22 -23.98
C THR A 25 -4.06 40.00 -24.74
N PHE A 26 -4.17 40.52 -25.97
CA PHE A 26 -5.32 40.31 -26.83
C PHE A 26 -5.53 38.83 -27.14
N LEU A 27 -4.47 38.12 -27.51
CA LEU A 27 -4.50 36.69 -27.82
C LEU A 27 -4.94 35.87 -26.61
N LEU A 28 -4.33 36.09 -25.44
CA LEU A 28 -4.69 35.41 -24.19
C LEU A 28 -6.14 35.71 -23.80
N MET A 29 -6.59 36.96 -23.90
CA MET A 29 -7.96 37.35 -23.56
C MET A 29 -8.97 36.77 -24.55
N PHE A 30 -8.66 36.75 -25.85
CA PHE A 30 -9.50 36.19 -26.89
C PHE A 30 -9.67 34.68 -26.73
N LEU A 31 -8.56 33.92 -26.59
CA LEU A 31 -8.60 32.48 -26.36
C LEU A 31 -9.35 32.16 -25.07
N ASN A 32 -9.01 32.82 -23.96
CA ASN A 32 -9.67 32.58 -22.68
C ASN A 32 -11.18 32.86 -22.78
N ARG A 33 -11.60 33.96 -23.41
CA ARG A 33 -13.02 34.31 -23.57
C ARG A 33 -13.77 33.32 -24.47
N HIS A 34 -13.14 32.86 -25.55
CA HIS A 34 -13.77 31.98 -26.53
C HIS A 34 -13.94 30.56 -25.98
N PHE A 35 -12.89 29.99 -25.40
CA PHE A 35 -12.88 28.60 -24.95
C PHE A 35 -13.51 28.40 -23.58
N ARG A 36 -13.39 29.38 -22.66
CA ARG A 36 -14.01 29.27 -21.32
C ARG A 36 -15.53 29.22 -21.38
N LYS A 37 -16.17 29.88 -22.35
CA LYS A 37 -17.62 29.78 -22.56
C LYS A 37 -18.04 28.46 -23.20
N ARG A 38 -17.19 27.89 -24.05
CA ARG A 38 -17.53 26.71 -24.85
C ARG A 38 -17.32 25.40 -24.10
N TRP A 39 -16.37 25.35 -23.17
CA TRP A 39 -15.92 24.12 -22.51
C TRP A 39 -16.21 24.09 -21.00
N LYS A 40 -17.11 24.94 -20.52
CA LYS A 40 -17.50 24.99 -19.10
C LYS A 40 -18.08 23.68 -18.59
N ASP A 41 -18.74 22.93 -19.46
CA ASP A 41 -19.49 21.72 -19.08
C ASP A 41 -18.64 20.44 -19.16
N ASN A 42 -17.36 20.53 -19.57
CA ASN A 42 -16.46 19.38 -19.73
C ASN A 42 -15.17 19.56 -18.90
N PRO A 43 -15.04 18.92 -17.71
CA PRO A 43 -13.91 19.13 -16.81
C PRO A 43 -12.56 18.72 -17.41
N ASP A 44 -12.50 17.64 -18.19
CA ASP A 44 -11.25 17.18 -18.83
C ASP A 44 -10.71 18.16 -19.87
N LEU A 45 -11.62 18.73 -20.69
CA LEU A 45 -11.26 19.73 -21.69
C LEU A 45 -10.83 21.04 -21.02
N GLN A 46 -11.46 21.38 -19.88
CA GLN A 46 -11.09 22.53 -19.09
C GLN A 46 -9.67 22.41 -18.52
N PHE A 47 -9.29 21.24 -17.99
CA PHE A 47 -7.92 21.01 -17.50
C PHE A 47 -6.88 21.15 -18.62
N ARG A 48 -7.12 20.54 -19.78
CA ARG A 48 -6.23 20.66 -20.96
C ARG A 48 -6.08 22.12 -21.40
N PHE A 49 -7.18 22.86 -21.43
CA PHE A 49 -7.16 24.28 -21.79
C PHE A 49 -6.36 25.13 -20.78
N GLN A 50 -6.46 24.84 -19.49
CA GLN A 50 -5.65 25.51 -18.46
C GLN A 50 -4.15 25.29 -18.69
N LEU A 51 -3.72 24.08 -19.03
CA LEU A 51 -2.33 23.79 -19.36
C LEU A 51 -1.86 24.54 -20.61
N ILE A 52 -2.68 24.59 -21.66
CA ILE A 52 -2.38 25.35 -22.89
C ILE A 52 -2.27 26.85 -22.57
N MET A 53 -3.19 27.39 -21.77
CA MET A 53 -3.16 28.80 -21.36
C MET A 53 -1.95 29.13 -20.50
N LEU A 54 -1.54 28.23 -19.60
CA LEU A 54 -0.31 28.36 -18.82
C LEU A 54 0.91 28.42 -19.74
N ALA A 55 1.02 27.46 -20.68
CA ALA A 55 2.11 27.41 -21.65
C ALA A 55 2.16 28.67 -22.53
N LEU A 56 1.00 29.17 -22.98
CA LEU A 56 0.90 30.38 -23.79
C LEU A 56 1.24 31.64 -22.99
N THR A 57 0.90 31.67 -21.70
CA THR A 57 1.30 32.76 -20.80
C THR A 57 2.82 32.79 -20.60
N MET A 58 3.44 31.62 -20.41
CA MET A 58 4.91 31.50 -20.35
C MET A 58 5.58 31.92 -21.66
N ALA A 59 5.08 31.45 -22.80
CA ALA A 59 5.59 31.85 -24.12
C ALA A 59 5.41 33.36 -24.35
N GLY A 60 4.29 33.94 -23.93
CA GLY A 60 4.02 35.37 -23.98
C GLY A 60 4.99 36.18 -23.12
N ALA A 61 5.29 35.72 -21.91
CA ALA A 61 6.30 36.35 -21.05
C ALA A 61 7.70 36.34 -21.69
N LEU A 62 8.10 35.24 -22.33
CA LEU A 62 9.34 35.17 -23.11
C LEU A 62 9.32 36.14 -24.30
N ALA A 63 8.22 36.23 -25.03
CA ALA A 63 8.07 37.14 -26.16
C ALA A 63 8.19 38.61 -25.74
N VAL A 64 7.63 38.98 -24.57
CA VAL A 64 7.80 40.32 -24.00
C VAL A 64 9.27 40.62 -23.72
N ILE A 65 10.02 39.67 -23.16
CA ILE A 65 11.46 39.83 -22.87
C ILE A 65 12.28 40.00 -24.13
N ILE A 66 11.94 39.27 -25.19
CA ILE A 66 12.58 39.42 -26.50
C ILE A 66 12.31 40.82 -27.07
N ALA A 67 11.11 41.36 -26.87
CA ALA A 67 10.71 42.69 -27.33
C ALA A 67 11.17 43.85 -26.43
N LEU A 68 11.80 43.58 -25.28
CA LEU A 68 12.34 44.63 -24.42
C LEU A 68 13.46 45.39 -25.17
N PRO A 69 13.43 46.75 -25.15
CA PRO A 69 14.45 47.58 -25.76
C PRO A 69 15.70 47.70 -24.86
N VAL A 70 16.27 46.55 -24.52
CA VAL A 70 17.52 46.40 -23.77
C VAL A 70 18.63 45.89 -24.68
N ASP A 71 19.87 46.02 -24.22
CA ASP A 71 21.02 45.43 -24.89
C ASP A 71 20.94 43.89 -24.90
N ASP A 72 21.58 43.28 -25.90
CA ASP A 72 21.53 41.83 -26.10
C ASP A 72 22.15 41.05 -24.93
N VAL A 73 23.13 41.65 -24.23
CA VAL A 73 23.76 41.04 -23.05
C VAL A 73 22.76 40.97 -21.90
N LEU A 74 22.09 42.08 -21.58
CA LEU A 74 21.06 42.12 -20.54
C LEU A 74 19.86 41.24 -20.91
N ARG A 75 19.43 41.21 -22.18
CA ARG A 75 18.38 40.27 -22.65
C ARG A 75 18.79 38.82 -22.40
N GLY A 76 20.01 38.45 -22.76
CA GLY A 76 20.57 37.13 -22.53
C GLY A 76 20.59 36.76 -21.04
N GLN A 77 20.99 37.69 -20.17
CA GLN A 77 20.97 37.51 -18.72
C GLN A 77 19.54 37.31 -18.18
N LEU A 78 18.56 38.08 -18.65
CA LEU A 78 17.16 37.94 -18.25
C LEU A 78 16.57 36.59 -18.68
N LEU A 79 16.83 36.17 -19.92
CA LEU A 79 16.40 34.85 -20.41
C LEU A 79 17.07 33.71 -19.65
N SER A 80 18.38 33.83 -19.36
CA SER A 80 19.11 32.85 -18.54
C SER A 80 18.55 32.78 -17.13
N LEU A 81 18.27 33.91 -16.50
CA LEU A 81 17.71 33.96 -15.14
C LEU A 81 16.36 33.24 -15.10
N ILE A 82 15.46 33.53 -16.05
CA ILE A 82 14.16 32.85 -16.11
C ILE A 82 14.33 31.37 -16.43
N GLY A 83 15.25 31.00 -17.32
CA GLY A 83 15.56 29.61 -17.61
C GLY A 83 16.00 28.84 -16.36
N ILE A 84 16.88 29.43 -15.55
CA ILE A 84 17.34 28.85 -14.27
C ILE A 84 16.17 28.76 -13.28
N LEU A 85 15.42 29.84 -13.08
CA LEU A 85 14.29 29.87 -12.13
C LEU A 85 13.19 28.87 -12.51
N LEU A 86 12.84 28.80 -13.80
CA LEU A 86 11.83 27.87 -14.30
C LEU A 86 12.31 26.41 -14.17
N SER A 87 13.57 26.14 -14.53
CA SER A 87 14.15 24.80 -14.38
C SER A 87 14.20 24.37 -12.91
N ALA A 88 14.60 25.26 -12.01
CA ALA A 88 14.62 25.01 -10.58
C ALA A 88 13.20 24.77 -10.03
N ALA A 89 12.21 25.56 -10.46
CA ALA A 89 10.82 25.38 -10.07
C ALA A 89 10.25 24.04 -10.53
N ILE A 90 10.50 23.64 -11.79
CA ILE A 90 10.08 22.35 -12.33
C ILE A 90 10.77 21.20 -11.58
N ALA A 91 12.08 21.28 -11.38
CA ALA A 91 12.85 20.26 -10.68
C ALA A 91 12.35 20.07 -9.25
N LEU A 92 12.19 21.17 -8.50
CA LEU A 92 11.73 21.14 -7.12
C LEU A 92 10.29 20.62 -7.02
N SER A 93 9.40 21.05 -7.93
CA SER A 93 8.01 20.59 -7.98
C SER A 93 7.87 19.11 -8.39
N SER A 94 8.83 18.57 -9.13
CA SER A 94 8.79 17.17 -9.62
C SER A 94 9.39 16.17 -8.64
N THR A 95 10.06 16.63 -7.57
CA THR A 95 10.75 15.78 -6.59
C THR A 95 9.85 14.68 -6.02
N THR A 96 8.64 15.01 -5.59
CA THR A 96 7.68 14.03 -5.04
C THR A 96 7.24 12.99 -6.08
N PHE A 97 7.04 13.41 -7.32
CA PHE A 97 6.62 12.51 -8.40
C PHE A 97 7.73 11.49 -8.71
N ILE A 98 8.94 11.98 -8.94
CA ILE A 98 10.13 11.13 -9.18
C ILE A 98 10.42 10.25 -7.95
N GLY A 99 10.27 10.78 -6.75
CA GLY A 99 10.45 10.03 -5.51
C GLY A 99 9.52 8.82 -5.40
N ASN A 100 8.25 8.96 -5.77
CA ASN A 100 7.32 7.83 -5.80
C ASN A 100 7.67 6.79 -6.86
N ILE A 101 8.12 7.20 -8.05
CA ILE A 101 8.58 6.28 -9.10
C ILE A 101 9.77 5.44 -8.59
N LEU A 102 10.79 6.12 -8.06
CA LEU A 102 12.00 5.45 -7.56
C LEU A 102 11.67 4.53 -6.38
N ALA A 103 10.80 4.96 -5.47
CA ALA A 103 10.32 4.14 -4.38
C ALA A 103 9.59 2.88 -4.88
N GLY A 104 8.72 3.02 -5.90
CA GLY A 104 8.02 1.89 -6.51
C GLY A 104 8.96 0.87 -7.15
N ILE A 105 9.96 1.35 -7.89
CA ILE A 105 11.01 0.49 -8.47
C ILE A 105 11.80 -0.21 -7.35
N MET A 106 12.19 0.53 -6.31
CA MET A 106 12.94 -0.03 -5.18
C MET A 106 12.18 -1.13 -4.44
N LEU A 107 10.90 -0.92 -4.14
CA LEU A 107 10.05 -1.92 -3.49
C LEU A 107 9.99 -3.23 -4.28
N LYS A 108 9.83 -3.13 -5.61
CA LYS A 108 9.82 -4.28 -6.52
C LYS A 108 11.18 -4.95 -6.66
N ALA A 109 12.25 -4.17 -6.80
CA ALA A 109 13.61 -4.67 -7.00
C ALA A 109 14.14 -5.41 -5.76
N VAL A 110 13.93 -4.87 -4.56
CA VAL A 110 14.32 -5.49 -3.29
C VAL A 110 13.36 -6.63 -2.91
N LYS A 111 12.18 -6.71 -3.55
CA LYS A 111 11.10 -7.64 -3.24
C LYS A 111 10.73 -7.58 -1.75
N SER A 112 10.71 -6.37 -1.19
CA SER A 112 10.44 -6.15 0.24
C SER A 112 8.99 -6.44 0.61
N ALA A 113 8.06 -6.22 -0.32
CA ALA A 113 6.66 -6.59 -0.23
C ALA A 113 6.14 -6.99 -1.63
N ARG A 114 5.12 -7.84 -1.67
CA ARG A 114 4.48 -8.32 -2.90
C ARG A 114 2.96 -8.26 -2.80
N PRO A 115 2.23 -8.21 -3.94
CA PRO A 115 0.80 -8.45 -3.95
C PRO A 115 0.43 -9.72 -3.18
N GLY A 116 -0.57 -9.63 -2.30
CA GLY A 116 -1.00 -10.70 -1.41
C GLY A 116 -0.35 -10.72 -0.03
N ASP A 117 0.76 -10.02 0.18
CA ASP A 117 1.38 -9.93 1.51
C ASP A 117 0.50 -9.12 2.46
N PHE A 118 0.37 -9.59 3.70
CA PHE A 118 -0.27 -8.83 4.78
C PHE A 118 0.76 -7.87 5.38
N ILE A 119 0.47 -6.58 5.33
CA ILE A 119 1.39 -5.52 5.73
C ILE A 119 0.80 -4.61 6.80
N THR A 120 1.70 -3.97 7.54
CA THR A 120 1.39 -2.81 8.39
C THR A 120 2.39 -1.71 8.08
N VAL A 121 1.90 -0.52 7.72
CA VAL A 121 2.70 0.67 7.44
C VAL A 121 2.06 1.88 8.11
N GLY A 122 2.76 2.48 9.06
CA GLY A 122 2.17 3.48 9.95
C GLY A 122 0.98 2.87 10.71
N GLU A 123 -0.21 3.46 10.55
CA GLU A 123 -1.45 2.97 11.15
C GLU A 123 -2.27 2.07 10.20
N LEU A 124 -1.88 1.99 8.92
CA LEU A 124 -2.58 1.20 7.92
C LEU A 124 -2.18 -0.27 8.03
N THR A 125 -3.16 -1.15 8.19
CA THR A 125 -2.98 -2.60 8.16
C THR A 125 -3.91 -3.23 7.13
N GLY A 126 -3.39 -4.15 6.32
CA GLY A 126 -4.18 -4.80 5.27
C GLY A 126 -3.32 -5.68 4.37
N ARG A 127 -3.89 -6.10 3.24
CA ARG A 127 -3.18 -6.89 2.23
C ARG A 127 -2.95 -6.09 0.97
N ILE A 128 -1.77 -6.20 0.40
CA ILE A 128 -1.46 -5.53 -0.88
C ILE A 128 -2.30 -6.16 -1.99
N THR A 129 -3.04 -5.34 -2.72
CA THR A 129 -3.78 -5.77 -3.92
C THR A 129 -2.98 -5.51 -5.18
N GLU A 130 -2.32 -4.35 -5.28
CA GLU A 130 -1.49 -4.04 -6.44
C GLU A 130 -0.37 -3.07 -6.10
N MET A 131 0.69 -3.13 -6.89
CA MET A 131 1.83 -2.23 -6.79
C MET A 131 2.07 -1.56 -8.14
N ASP A 132 1.67 -0.31 -8.23
CA ASP A 132 1.85 0.54 -9.40
C ASP A 132 3.16 1.32 -9.32
N LEU A 133 3.44 2.11 -10.37
CA LEU A 133 4.66 2.92 -10.45
C LEU A 133 4.71 4.00 -9.36
N LEU A 134 3.59 4.64 -9.07
CA LEU A 134 3.51 5.78 -8.15
C LEU A 134 2.94 5.44 -6.77
N HIS A 135 2.12 4.40 -6.70
CA HIS A 135 1.38 4.03 -5.52
C HIS A 135 1.21 2.53 -5.42
N THR A 136 0.78 2.07 -4.24
CA THR A 136 0.43 0.69 -3.93
C THR A 136 -0.97 0.70 -3.35
N GLN A 137 -1.86 -0.19 -3.80
CA GLN A 137 -3.17 -0.35 -3.19
C GLN A 137 -3.15 -1.45 -2.13
N VAL A 138 -3.85 -1.19 -1.03
CA VAL A 138 -3.96 -2.08 0.12
C VAL A 138 -5.44 -2.26 0.45
N GLN A 139 -5.90 -3.51 0.50
CA GLN A 139 -7.22 -3.85 0.99
C GLN A 139 -7.20 -4.01 2.51
N THR A 140 -8.05 -3.30 3.23
CA THR A 140 -8.14 -3.35 4.70
C THR A 140 -9.02 -4.51 5.16
N GLU A 141 -9.01 -4.80 6.46
CA GLU A 141 -9.92 -5.80 7.06
C GLU A 141 -11.40 -5.40 6.96
N PHE A 142 -11.69 -4.13 6.63
CA PHE A 142 -13.03 -3.61 6.38
C PHE A 142 -13.44 -3.70 4.90
N ARG A 143 -12.62 -4.36 4.07
CA ARG A 143 -12.82 -4.50 2.61
C ARG A 143 -12.62 -3.20 1.81
N ASP A 144 -12.12 -2.13 2.43
CA ASP A 144 -11.81 -0.87 1.73
C ASP A 144 -10.50 -0.97 0.95
N LEU A 145 -10.43 -0.33 -0.22
CA LEU A 145 -9.18 -0.16 -0.99
C LEU A 145 -8.54 1.19 -0.67
N VAL A 146 -7.34 1.14 -0.10
CA VAL A 146 -6.56 2.32 0.28
C VAL A 146 -5.36 2.48 -0.64
N THR A 147 -5.27 3.62 -1.31
CA THR A 147 -4.13 4.00 -2.16
C THR A 147 -3.02 4.63 -1.31
N VAL A 148 -1.85 4.00 -1.30
CA VAL A 148 -0.68 4.42 -0.53
C VAL A 148 0.42 4.88 -1.47
N PRO A 149 0.94 6.12 -1.36
CA PRO A 149 2.09 6.54 -2.15
C PRO A 149 3.31 5.65 -1.90
N ASN A 150 4.01 5.24 -2.94
CA ASN A 150 5.17 4.35 -2.79
C ASN A 150 6.27 4.98 -1.91
N LEU A 151 6.45 6.30 -2.01
CA LEU A 151 7.40 7.03 -1.18
C LEU A 151 7.07 6.88 0.32
N PHE A 152 5.78 6.90 0.68
CA PHE A 152 5.34 6.71 2.07
C PHE A 152 5.77 5.33 2.61
N MET A 153 5.56 4.27 1.83
CA MET A 153 5.94 2.90 2.19
C MET A 153 7.44 2.71 2.41
N VAL A 154 8.28 3.44 1.67
CA VAL A 154 9.75 3.36 1.81
C VAL A 154 10.25 4.23 2.97
N THR A 155 9.57 5.34 3.27
CA THR A 155 9.97 6.25 4.35
C THR A 155 9.52 5.82 5.75
N GLN A 156 8.55 4.92 5.84
CA GLN A 156 8.04 4.41 7.12
C GLN A 156 8.48 2.96 7.38
N PRO A 157 8.52 2.52 8.65
CA PRO A 157 8.66 1.11 8.96
C PRO A 157 7.55 0.28 8.32
N LEU A 158 7.93 -0.60 7.39
CA LEU A 158 7.04 -1.52 6.70
C LEU A 158 7.16 -2.90 7.33
N HIS A 159 6.12 -3.31 8.06
CA HIS A 159 6.00 -4.67 8.58
C HIS A 159 5.33 -5.55 7.53
N VAL A 160 5.95 -6.69 7.21
CA VAL A 160 5.45 -7.63 6.20
C VAL A 160 5.36 -9.02 6.81
N VAL A 161 4.15 -9.59 6.77
CA VAL A 161 3.91 -10.96 7.17
C VAL A 161 4.14 -11.86 5.96
N ARG A 162 5.28 -12.55 5.95
CA ARG A 162 5.71 -13.40 4.84
C ARG A 162 5.01 -14.75 4.86
N LYS A 163 4.91 -15.40 3.68
CA LYS A 163 4.39 -16.77 3.52
C LYS A 163 5.11 -17.83 4.33
N SER A 164 6.33 -17.58 4.80
CA SER A 164 7.09 -18.49 5.67
C SER A 164 6.46 -18.64 7.07
N GLY A 165 5.44 -17.85 7.40
CA GLY A 165 4.76 -17.88 8.68
C GLY A 165 5.09 -16.67 9.55
N THR A 166 4.34 -16.54 10.63
CA THR A 166 4.49 -15.45 11.61
C THR A 166 4.16 -15.91 13.00
N ILE A 167 4.73 -15.25 14.00
CA ILE A 167 4.34 -15.48 15.39
C ILE A 167 2.99 -14.81 15.64
N VAL A 168 2.02 -15.59 16.10
CA VAL A 168 0.74 -15.11 16.62
C VAL A 168 0.72 -15.34 18.11
N GLY A 169 0.24 -14.35 18.87
CA GLY A 169 0.16 -14.46 20.31
C GLY A 169 -1.02 -13.70 20.92
N CYS A 170 -1.31 -14.06 22.16
CA CYS A 170 -2.32 -13.47 23.01
C CYS A 170 -1.66 -13.09 24.34
N THR A 171 -1.91 -11.87 24.81
CA THR A 171 -1.48 -11.42 26.13
C THR A 171 -2.70 -11.37 27.04
N LEU A 172 -2.54 -11.82 28.28
CA LEU A 172 -3.58 -11.81 29.29
C LEU A 172 -2.94 -11.63 30.68
N SER A 173 -3.75 -11.23 31.65
CA SER A 173 -3.35 -11.10 33.05
C SER A 173 -4.16 -12.06 33.90
N LEU A 174 -3.50 -12.75 34.83
CA LEU A 174 -4.15 -13.66 35.78
C LEU A 174 -3.72 -13.32 37.20
N GLY A 175 -4.59 -13.60 38.18
CA GLY A 175 -4.28 -13.37 39.59
C GLY A 175 -3.11 -14.23 40.10
N TYR A 176 -2.56 -13.82 41.25
CA TYR A 176 -1.49 -14.54 41.94
C TYR A 176 -1.96 -15.84 42.64
N ASP A 177 -3.27 -16.11 42.60
CA ASP A 177 -3.91 -17.28 43.19
C ASP A 177 -3.66 -18.59 42.40
N VAL A 178 -3.12 -18.49 41.17
CA VAL A 178 -2.81 -19.65 40.33
C VAL A 178 -1.29 -19.78 40.09
N HIS A 179 -0.76 -20.97 40.35
CA HIS A 179 0.66 -21.27 40.10
C HIS A 179 1.02 -21.15 38.61
N HIS A 180 2.14 -20.50 38.31
CA HIS A 180 2.55 -20.16 36.94
C HIS A 180 2.77 -21.38 36.03
N GLU A 181 3.25 -22.50 36.56
CA GLU A 181 3.43 -23.74 35.78
C GLU A 181 2.08 -24.28 35.27
N ARG A 182 1.06 -24.27 36.14
CA ARG A 182 -0.28 -24.72 35.77
C ARG A 182 -0.87 -23.84 34.66
N VAL A 183 -0.67 -22.52 34.76
CA VAL A 183 -1.09 -21.58 33.70
C VAL A 183 -0.35 -21.88 32.40
N THR A 184 0.96 -22.10 32.47
CA THR A 184 1.82 -22.38 31.31
C THR A 184 1.34 -23.60 30.55
N ASP A 185 1.08 -24.72 31.23
CA ASP A 185 0.59 -25.95 30.60
C ASP A 185 -0.75 -25.76 29.89
N ILE A 186 -1.67 -25.02 30.51
CA ILE A 186 -3.01 -24.75 29.96
C ILE A 186 -2.91 -23.87 28.72
N LEU A 187 -2.09 -22.83 28.76
CA LEU A 187 -1.88 -21.92 27.63
C LEU A 187 -1.18 -22.61 26.46
N LEU A 188 -0.18 -23.46 26.72
CA LEU A 188 0.46 -24.28 25.69
C LEU A 188 -0.53 -25.24 25.04
N ALA A 189 -1.39 -25.90 25.84
CA ALA A 189 -2.45 -26.75 25.31
C ALA A 189 -3.47 -25.96 24.47
N ALA A 190 -3.78 -24.72 24.83
CA ALA A 190 -4.66 -23.84 24.06
C ALA A 190 -4.05 -23.45 22.71
N ALA A 191 -2.76 -23.12 22.67
CA ALA A 191 -2.03 -22.81 21.44
C ALA A 191 -1.95 -24.02 20.50
N ALA A 192 -1.68 -25.21 21.05
CA ALA A 192 -1.63 -26.45 20.29
C ALA A 192 -2.98 -26.80 19.63
N ARG A 193 -4.12 -26.52 20.28
CA ARG A 193 -5.46 -26.74 19.71
C ARG A 193 -5.74 -25.90 18.47
N VAL A 194 -5.12 -24.74 18.34
CA VAL A 194 -5.25 -23.84 17.18
C VAL A 194 -4.28 -24.21 16.06
N GLY A 195 -3.34 -25.13 16.33
CA GLY A 195 -2.35 -25.59 15.35
C GLY A 195 -1.11 -24.69 15.26
N LEU A 196 -0.82 -23.89 16.29
CA LEU A 196 0.43 -23.13 16.35
C LEU A 196 1.61 -24.08 16.65
N LYS A 197 2.69 -23.96 15.85
CA LYS A 197 3.94 -24.69 16.07
C LYS A 197 4.85 -23.94 17.05
N ASP A 198 5.71 -24.69 17.73
CA ASP A 198 6.72 -24.16 18.66
C ASP A 198 6.14 -23.12 19.64
N ALA A 199 4.96 -23.43 20.20
CA ALA A 199 4.28 -22.54 21.12
C ALA A 199 5.09 -22.37 22.41
N PHE A 200 5.13 -21.15 22.91
CA PHE A 200 5.80 -20.78 24.14
C PHE A 200 4.94 -19.82 24.95
N VAL A 201 5.19 -19.81 26.27
CA VAL A 201 4.54 -18.90 27.21
C VAL A 201 5.64 -18.07 27.88
N GLN A 202 5.40 -16.77 27.99
CA GLN A 202 6.27 -15.82 28.68
C GLN A 202 5.50 -15.15 29.80
N VAL A 203 6.12 -15.02 30.96
CA VAL A 203 5.69 -14.05 31.97
C VAL A 203 6.22 -12.69 31.52
N THR A 204 5.33 -11.78 31.15
CA THR A 204 5.70 -10.48 30.59
C THR A 204 5.96 -9.43 31.66
N ASP A 205 5.19 -9.47 32.74
CA ASP A 205 5.25 -8.48 33.81
C ASP A 205 4.67 -9.06 35.12
N LEU A 206 5.10 -8.52 36.26
CA LEU A 206 4.58 -8.82 37.60
C LEU A 206 3.90 -7.55 38.13
N GLY A 207 2.61 -7.40 37.84
CA GLY A 207 1.83 -6.23 38.24
C GLY A 207 1.35 -6.34 39.68
N ASP A 208 0.78 -5.25 40.21
CA ASP A 208 0.36 -5.16 41.62
C ASP A 208 -0.68 -6.23 42.02
N PHE A 209 -1.56 -6.61 41.08
CA PHE A 209 -2.68 -7.52 41.34
C PHE A 209 -2.72 -8.74 40.41
N SER A 210 -1.80 -8.84 39.45
CA SER A 210 -1.82 -9.91 38.44
C SER A 210 -0.45 -10.15 37.82
N ILE A 211 -0.22 -11.38 37.40
CA ILE A 211 0.90 -11.77 36.55
C ILE A 211 0.48 -11.63 35.09
N GLY A 212 1.27 -10.90 34.30
CA GLY A 212 1.10 -10.79 32.86
C GLY A 212 1.68 -12.02 32.15
N TYR A 213 0.88 -12.68 31.33
CA TYR A 213 1.27 -13.81 30.50
C TYR A 213 1.12 -13.47 29.02
N ARG A 214 2.06 -13.94 28.20
CA ARG A 214 1.96 -13.96 26.74
C ARG A 214 2.14 -15.38 26.25
N VAL A 215 1.10 -15.93 25.64
CA VAL A 215 1.18 -17.17 24.87
C VAL A 215 1.36 -16.82 23.40
N ALA A 216 2.35 -17.42 22.75
CA ALA A 216 2.62 -17.20 21.35
C ALA A 216 3.15 -18.46 20.66
N GLY A 217 2.99 -18.55 19.35
CA GLY A 217 3.52 -19.64 18.55
C GLY A 217 3.56 -19.29 17.07
N LEU A 218 4.24 -20.13 16.28
CA LEU A 218 4.37 -19.95 14.84
C LEU A 218 3.07 -20.39 14.14
N LEU A 219 2.49 -19.46 13.38
CA LEU A 219 1.41 -19.71 12.44
C LEU A 219 2.02 -19.86 11.04
N GLU A 220 1.85 -21.03 10.42
CA GLU A 220 2.27 -21.29 9.04
C GLU A 220 1.23 -20.80 8.02
N ASP A 221 -0.06 -20.97 8.29
CA ASP A 221 -1.14 -20.46 7.43
C ASP A 221 -1.41 -18.97 7.68
N VAL A 222 -0.60 -18.13 7.04
CA VAL A 222 -0.74 -16.66 7.08
C VAL A 222 -2.04 -16.17 6.43
N GLN A 223 -2.67 -16.99 5.60
CA GLN A 223 -3.93 -16.60 4.95
C GLN A 223 -5.09 -16.50 5.96
N SER A 224 -5.00 -17.23 7.07
CA SER A 224 -5.97 -17.21 8.18
C SER A 224 -5.56 -16.36 9.38
N LEU A 225 -4.69 -15.37 9.19
CA LEU A 225 -4.08 -14.63 10.30
C LEU A 225 -5.07 -13.95 11.26
N ILE A 226 -6.19 -13.39 10.76
CA ILE A 226 -7.19 -12.71 11.59
C ILE A 226 -8.00 -13.76 12.37
N SER A 227 -8.43 -14.82 11.69
CA SER A 227 -9.16 -15.95 12.25
C SER A 227 -8.31 -16.67 13.30
N ALA A 228 -7.04 -16.98 13.02
CA ALA A 228 -6.11 -17.61 13.94
C ALA A 228 -5.88 -16.77 15.22
N ARG A 229 -5.77 -15.44 15.09
CA ARG A 229 -5.70 -14.53 16.24
C ARG A 229 -6.98 -14.58 17.09
N SER A 230 -8.15 -14.65 16.45
CA SER A 230 -9.43 -14.77 17.15
C SER A 230 -9.56 -16.13 17.84
N ASP A 231 -9.19 -17.20 17.14
CA ASP A 231 -9.32 -18.58 17.61
C ASP A 231 -8.33 -18.90 18.72
N LEU A 232 -7.13 -18.30 18.72
CA LEU A 232 -6.20 -18.35 19.85
C LEU A 232 -6.84 -17.76 21.10
N ARG A 233 -7.47 -16.58 21.01
CA ARG A 233 -8.12 -15.93 22.16
C ARG A 233 -9.29 -16.77 22.69
N LYS A 234 -10.11 -17.32 21.80
CA LYS A 234 -11.21 -18.23 22.18
C LYS A 234 -10.68 -19.50 22.86
N SER A 235 -9.67 -20.13 22.27
CA SER A 235 -9.06 -21.36 22.81
C SER A 235 -8.44 -21.12 24.19
N VAL A 236 -7.78 -19.97 24.40
CA VAL A 236 -7.24 -19.56 25.71
C VAL A 236 -8.37 -19.40 26.72
N LEU A 237 -9.44 -18.68 26.37
CA LEU A 237 -10.61 -18.49 27.22
C LEU A 237 -11.24 -19.83 27.62
N ASP A 238 -11.50 -20.70 26.65
CA ASP A 238 -12.11 -22.02 26.86
C ASP A 238 -11.20 -22.94 27.67
N ALA A 239 -9.89 -22.87 27.49
CA ALA A 239 -8.93 -23.69 28.23
C ALA A 239 -8.82 -23.26 29.71
N LEU A 240 -8.80 -21.95 29.98
CA LEU A 240 -8.75 -21.41 31.33
C LEU A 240 -10.05 -21.69 32.10
N HIS A 241 -11.21 -21.39 31.50
CA HIS A 241 -12.51 -21.73 32.07
C HIS A 241 -12.68 -23.24 32.24
N GLY A 242 -12.17 -24.03 31.28
CA GLY A 242 -12.09 -25.49 31.35
C GLY A 242 -11.35 -26.02 32.58
N ALA A 243 -10.28 -25.33 32.98
CA ALA A 243 -9.48 -25.64 34.16
C ALA A 243 -10.02 -24.98 35.45
N GLY A 244 -11.13 -24.26 35.35
CA GLY A 244 -11.73 -23.50 36.44
C GLY A 244 -10.91 -22.29 36.89
N ILE A 245 -10.02 -21.77 36.03
CA ILE A 245 -9.28 -20.54 36.28
C ILE A 245 -10.17 -19.37 35.86
N GLU A 246 -10.46 -18.49 36.81
CA GLU A 246 -11.27 -17.31 36.58
C GLU A 246 -10.43 -16.21 35.91
N ILE A 247 -10.99 -15.59 34.87
CA ILE A 247 -10.37 -14.44 34.20
C ILE A 247 -11.20 -13.21 34.57
N VAL A 248 -10.66 -12.38 35.46
CA VAL A 248 -11.27 -11.12 35.87
C VAL A 248 -10.37 -9.95 35.58
N SER A 249 -10.98 -8.81 35.29
CA SER A 249 -10.26 -7.54 35.28
C SER A 249 -9.74 -7.25 36.69
N PRO A 250 -8.50 -6.78 36.86
CA PRO A 250 -7.99 -6.35 38.17
C PRO A 250 -8.87 -5.32 38.88
N ASN A 251 -9.65 -4.54 38.11
CA ASN A 251 -10.58 -3.53 38.62
C ASN A 251 -12.02 -4.03 38.80
N PHE A 252 -12.29 -5.31 38.56
CA PHE A 252 -13.62 -5.89 38.72
C PHE A 252 -13.91 -6.12 40.20
N MET A 253 -14.80 -5.31 40.77
CA MET A 253 -15.35 -5.52 42.11
C MET A 253 -16.77 -6.05 41.97
N ASN A 254 -17.01 -7.27 42.43
CA ASN A 254 -18.37 -7.81 42.49
C ASN A 254 -19.12 -7.17 43.67
N THR A 255 -20.21 -6.47 43.39
CA THR A 255 -21.08 -5.86 44.41
C THR A 255 -22.07 -6.84 45.04
N GLN A 256 -22.20 -8.05 44.48
CA GLN A 256 -23.02 -9.11 45.04
C GLN A 256 -22.17 -9.96 46.00
N ALA A 257 -22.66 -10.17 47.21
CA ALA A 257 -22.06 -11.10 48.16
C ALA A 257 -22.22 -12.52 47.62
N LEU A 258 -21.16 -13.05 47.01
CA LEU A 258 -21.10 -14.44 46.58
C LEU A 258 -20.94 -15.36 47.79
N GLU A 259 -21.52 -16.54 47.71
CA GLU A 259 -21.25 -17.59 48.70
C GLU A 259 -19.76 -17.99 48.63
N ALA A 260 -19.18 -18.37 49.78
CA ALA A 260 -17.77 -18.73 49.86
C ALA A 260 -17.46 -19.89 48.90
N GLY A 261 -16.64 -19.62 47.87
CA GLY A 261 -16.19 -20.59 46.87
C GLY A 261 -16.94 -20.57 45.54
N GLN A 262 -17.92 -19.69 45.35
CA GLN A 262 -18.61 -19.52 44.07
C GLN A 262 -17.71 -18.75 43.09
N ARG A 263 -17.37 -19.38 41.95
CA ARG A 263 -16.52 -18.77 40.90
C ARG A 263 -17.36 -18.05 39.86
N PHE A 264 -16.91 -16.90 39.38
CA PHE A 264 -17.57 -16.14 38.32
C PHE A 264 -17.11 -16.62 36.95
N MET A 265 -17.66 -17.74 36.50
CA MET A 265 -17.38 -18.28 35.16
C MET A 265 -18.68 -18.48 34.39
N PRO A 266 -18.71 -18.18 33.08
CA PRO A 266 -19.85 -18.53 32.24
C PRO A 266 -20.04 -20.05 32.26
N GLU A 267 -21.30 -20.49 32.25
CA GLU A 267 -21.61 -21.91 32.07
C GLU A 267 -20.97 -22.39 30.77
N GLN A 268 -20.24 -23.51 30.84
CA GLN A 268 -19.58 -24.04 29.65
C GLN A 268 -20.66 -24.44 28.66
N ALA A 269 -20.76 -23.69 27.56
CA ALA A 269 -21.63 -24.06 26.46
C ALA A 269 -21.26 -25.48 26.00
N PRO A 270 -22.24 -26.35 25.69
CA PRO A 270 -21.96 -27.65 25.11
C PRO A 270 -21.03 -27.45 23.92
N ARG A 271 -19.90 -28.17 23.90
CA ARG A 271 -18.96 -28.08 22.78
C ARG A 271 -19.77 -28.29 21.50
N PRO A 272 -19.71 -27.36 20.53
CA PRO A 272 -20.39 -27.57 19.27
C PRO A 272 -19.91 -28.93 18.73
N GLY A 273 -20.85 -29.84 18.48
CA GLY A 273 -20.53 -31.14 17.91
C GLY A 273 -19.70 -30.96 16.64
N LYS A 274 -18.83 -31.93 16.35
CA LYS A 274 -18.08 -32.00 15.08
C LYS A 274 -19.07 -31.82 13.93
N GLY A 275 -19.17 -30.62 13.37
CA GLY A 275 -20.26 -30.28 12.44
C GLY A 275 -20.79 -28.85 12.49
N ARG A 276 -20.35 -27.99 13.42
CA ARG A 276 -20.56 -26.54 13.22
C ARG A 276 -19.77 -26.14 11.97
N VAL A 277 -20.49 -25.92 10.88
CA VAL A 277 -19.97 -25.40 9.61
C VAL A 277 -19.04 -24.25 9.98
N ALA A 278 -17.76 -24.39 9.67
CA ALA A 278 -16.85 -23.27 9.74
C ALA A 278 -17.49 -22.19 8.87
N GLY A 279 -18.04 -21.14 9.50
CA GLY A 279 -18.55 -20.01 8.74
C GLY A 279 -17.44 -19.52 7.81
N THR A 280 -17.82 -18.89 6.70
CA THR A 280 -16.87 -18.26 5.78
C THR A 280 -15.80 -17.52 6.58
N ARG A 281 -14.52 -17.82 6.32
CA ARG A 281 -13.43 -17.20 7.08
C ARG A 281 -13.50 -15.69 6.88
N ALA A 282 -13.25 -14.91 7.93
CA ALA A 282 -13.35 -13.45 7.86
C ALA A 282 -12.49 -12.88 6.73
N GLU A 283 -11.33 -13.50 6.49
CA GLU A 283 -10.38 -13.12 5.44
C GLU A 283 -10.92 -13.35 4.01
N GLU A 284 -11.79 -14.35 3.80
CA GLU A 284 -12.37 -14.60 2.48
C GLU A 284 -13.36 -13.51 2.07
N VAL A 285 -13.97 -12.85 3.04
CA VAL A 285 -14.89 -11.72 2.82
C VAL A 285 -14.13 -10.40 2.77
N ALA A 286 -13.17 -10.20 3.67
CA ALA A 286 -12.45 -8.94 3.80
C ALA A 286 -11.37 -8.73 2.73
N PHE A 287 -10.75 -9.81 2.24
CA PHE A 287 -9.58 -9.77 1.36
C PHE A 287 -9.79 -10.51 0.03
N ASP A 288 -11.00 -10.49 -0.51
CA ASP A 288 -11.37 -11.11 -1.78
C ASP A 288 -10.47 -10.64 -2.93
N VAL A 289 -10.37 -9.32 -3.13
CA VAL A 289 -9.56 -8.70 -4.19
C VAL A 289 -8.07 -8.99 -3.98
N ALA A 290 -7.57 -8.89 -2.74
CA ALA A 290 -6.17 -9.16 -2.44
C ALA A 290 -5.80 -10.64 -2.63
N LYS A 291 -6.74 -11.57 -2.40
CA LYS A 291 -6.54 -13.01 -2.64
C LYS A 291 -6.42 -13.31 -4.13
N GLU A 292 -7.27 -12.72 -4.96
CA GLU A 292 -7.16 -12.83 -6.41
C GLU A 292 -5.82 -12.26 -6.90
N ALA A 293 -5.46 -11.06 -6.45
CA ALA A 293 -4.17 -10.45 -6.77
C ALA A 293 -2.97 -11.32 -6.37
N ALA A 294 -3.02 -11.95 -5.20
CA ALA A 294 -1.99 -12.88 -4.74
C ALA A 294 -1.85 -14.09 -5.69
N SER A 295 -2.96 -14.64 -6.17
CA SER A 295 -2.94 -15.78 -7.10
C SER A 295 -2.36 -15.41 -8.47
N ILE A 296 -2.68 -14.21 -8.98
CA ILE A 296 -2.07 -13.67 -10.21
C ILE A 296 -0.56 -13.51 -10.04
N GLU A 297 -0.11 -12.96 -8.90
CA GLU A 297 1.31 -12.79 -8.63
C GLU A 297 2.05 -14.13 -8.47
N GLU A 298 1.40 -15.15 -7.92
CA GLU A 298 1.94 -16.52 -7.87
C GLU A 298 2.14 -17.11 -9.27
N LEU A 299 1.17 -16.94 -10.16
CA LEU A 299 1.28 -17.36 -11.57
C LEU A 299 2.42 -16.64 -12.28
N ARG A 300 2.54 -15.32 -12.09
CA ARG A 300 3.65 -14.51 -12.64
C ARG A 300 5.01 -14.98 -12.12
N SER A 301 5.13 -15.23 -10.81
CA SER A 301 6.38 -15.72 -10.23
C SER A 301 6.74 -17.13 -10.71
N ALA A 302 5.75 -18.00 -10.93
CA ALA A 302 5.97 -19.33 -11.50
C ALA A 302 6.43 -19.24 -12.96
N LEU A 303 5.84 -18.35 -13.74
CA LEU A 303 6.26 -18.07 -15.11
C LEU A 303 7.72 -17.57 -15.15
N GLU A 304 8.07 -16.60 -14.31
CA GLU A 304 9.44 -16.07 -14.20
C GLU A 304 10.47 -17.17 -13.88
N SER A 305 10.11 -18.14 -13.02
CA SER A 305 11.01 -19.28 -12.73
C SER A 305 11.20 -20.20 -13.93
N VAL A 306 10.12 -20.51 -14.67
CA VAL A 306 10.19 -21.38 -15.86
C VAL A 306 10.98 -20.70 -16.99
N GLU A 307 10.80 -19.39 -17.18
CA GLU A 307 11.57 -18.63 -18.17
C GLU A 307 13.07 -18.63 -17.86
N LYS A 308 13.45 -18.45 -16.59
CA LYS A 308 14.86 -18.55 -16.17
C LYS A 308 15.45 -19.95 -16.40
N GLU A 309 14.66 -21.00 -16.17
CA GLU A 309 15.07 -22.38 -16.45
C GLU A 309 15.28 -22.60 -17.96
N LEU A 310 14.38 -22.09 -18.80
CA LEU A 310 14.51 -22.13 -20.27
C LEU A 310 15.74 -21.34 -20.76
N ASP A 311 15.98 -20.14 -20.23
CA ASP A 311 17.14 -19.31 -20.57
C ASP A 311 18.46 -19.98 -20.16
N ALA A 312 18.49 -20.64 -19.00
CA ALA A 312 19.64 -21.43 -18.57
C ALA A 312 19.91 -22.62 -19.51
N LEU A 313 18.86 -23.30 -19.98
CA LEU A 313 18.96 -24.39 -20.94
C LEU A 313 19.36 -23.92 -22.35
N ASN A 314 19.04 -22.69 -22.73
CA ASN A 314 19.47 -22.08 -23.99
C ASN A 314 20.95 -21.69 -23.98
N ASN A 315 21.47 -21.26 -22.83
CA ASN A 315 22.88 -20.90 -22.66
C ASN A 315 23.80 -22.11 -22.38
N GLY A 316 23.23 -23.27 -22.00
CA GLY A 316 23.96 -24.53 -21.84
C GLY A 316 24.04 -25.32 -23.14
N GLU A 317 25.23 -25.39 -23.76
CA GLU A 317 25.49 -26.25 -24.92
C GLU A 317 25.49 -27.74 -24.53
N GLY A 318 24.45 -28.48 -24.89
CA GLY A 318 24.37 -29.94 -24.70
C GLY A 318 23.22 -30.59 -25.49
N ASP A 319 23.51 -31.72 -26.13
CA ASP A 319 22.63 -32.47 -27.06
C ASP A 319 21.35 -33.05 -26.38
N ASP A 320 21.32 -33.11 -25.05
CA ASP A 320 20.18 -33.59 -24.24
C ASP A 320 19.18 -32.46 -23.85
N SER A 321 19.47 -31.22 -24.27
CA SER A 321 18.67 -30.03 -23.90
C SER A 321 17.29 -30.03 -24.58
N GLY A 322 17.12 -30.70 -25.73
CA GLY A 322 15.84 -30.78 -26.45
C GLY A 322 14.74 -31.53 -25.70
N ALA A 323 15.06 -32.65 -25.05
CA ALA A 323 14.09 -33.48 -24.33
C ALA A 323 13.60 -32.83 -23.01
N ALA A 324 14.43 -31.98 -22.40
CA ALA A 324 14.07 -31.22 -21.19
C ALA A 324 13.32 -29.91 -21.49
N ARG A 325 13.40 -29.38 -22.72
CA ARG A 325 12.76 -28.11 -23.13
C ARG A 325 11.26 -28.25 -23.39
N GLU A 326 10.86 -29.29 -24.13
CA GLU A 326 9.45 -29.52 -24.52
C GLU A 326 8.46 -29.50 -23.32
N PRO A 327 8.74 -30.15 -22.16
CA PRO A 327 7.85 -30.06 -21.00
C PRO A 327 7.83 -28.67 -20.34
N LEU A 328 8.95 -27.92 -20.38
CA LEU A 328 9.04 -26.56 -19.82
C LEU A 328 8.30 -25.54 -20.68
N GLU A 329 8.39 -25.65 -22.00
CA GLU A 329 7.61 -24.82 -22.94
C GLU A 329 6.10 -25.09 -22.80
N ALA A 330 5.70 -26.37 -22.69
CA ALA A 330 4.31 -26.72 -22.43
C ALA A 330 3.83 -26.19 -21.06
N ARG A 331 4.70 -26.18 -20.04
CA ARG A 331 4.39 -25.59 -18.73
C ARG A 331 4.27 -24.07 -18.81
N LYS A 332 5.16 -23.40 -19.55
CA LYS A 332 5.09 -21.96 -19.82
C LYS A 332 3.76 -21.59 -20.47
N MET A 333 3.39 -22.22 -21.58
CA MET A 333 2.13 -21.95 -22.29
C MET A 333 0.90 -22.15 -21.40
N ARG A 334 0.89 -23.17 -20.53
CA ARG A 334 -0.21 -23.38 -19.58
C ARG A 334 -0.31 -22.24 -18.55
N LEU A 335 0.83 -21.82 -17.99
CA LEU A 335 0.88 -20.72 -17.03
C LEU A 335 0.49 -19.38 -17.66
N GLU A 336 0.90 -19.12 -18.90
CA GLU A 336 0.49 -17.93 -19.66
C GLU A 336 -1.03 -17.89 -19.87
N ALA A 337 -1.62 -19.00 -20.30
CA ALA A 337 -3.07 -19.10 -20.50
C ALA A 337 -3.87 -18.93 -19.19
N GLU A 338 -3.38 -19.52 -18.08
CA GLU A 338 -3.98 -19.35 -16.76
C GLU A 338 -3.87 -17.90 -16.27
N LEU A 339 -2.72 -17.25 -16.51
CA LEU A 339 -2.48 -15.86 -16.14
C LEU A 339 -3.38 -14.90 -16.93
N GLU A 340 -3.47 -15.05 -18.26
CA GLU A 340 -4.35 -14.23 -19.09
C GLU A 340 -5.81 -14.37 -18.68
N ALA A 341 -6.26 -15.60 -18.38
CA ALA A 341 -7.61 -15.84 -17.91
C ALA A 341 -7.88 -15.19 -16.54
N ALA A 342 -6.90 -15.20 -15.63
CA ALA A 342 -7.02 -14.57 -14.31
C ALA A 342 -7.02 -13.03 -14.42
N GLU A 343 -6.16 -12.45 -15.25
CA GLU A 343 -6.11 -11.00 -15.50
C GLU A 343 -7.39 -10.49 -16.18
N ALA A 344 -7.95 -11.25 -17.11
CA ALA A 344 -9.22 -10.92 -17.76
C ALA A 344 -10.40 -10.89 -16.77
N ARG A 345 -10.46 -11.85 -15.84
CA ARG A 345 -11.47 -11.88 -14.76
C ARG A 345 -11.36 -10.63 -13.88
N ARG A 346 -10.14 -10.30 -13.45
CA ARG A 346 -9.88 -9.09 -12.66
C ARG A 346 -10.29 -7.81 -13.41
N ALA A 347 -9.96 -7.69 -14.69
CA ALA A 347 -10.28 -6.51 -15.50
C ALA A 347 -11.78 -6.35 -15.77
N SER A 348 -12.53 -7.46 -15.85
CA SER A 348 -13.98 -7.43 -16.07
C SER A 348 -14.78 -6.93 -14.85
N GLY A 349 -14.14 -6.83 -13.68
CA GLY A 349 -14.82 -6.41 -12.45
C GLY A 349 -15.96 -7.35 -12.04
N GLU A 350 -15.95 -8.62 -12.49
CA GLU A 350 -16.87 -9.68 -12.05
C GLU A 350 -16.61 -10.07 -10.58
N HIS A 351 -16.67 -9.09 -9.67
CA HIS A 351 -16.85 -9.36 -8.27
C HIS A 351 -18.35 -9.41 -8.03
N LYS A 352 -18.84 -10.59 -7.68
CA LYS A 352 -20.20 -10.79 -7.16
C LYS A 352 -20.45 -9.73 -6.09
N ALA A 353 -21.37 -8.81 -6.41
CA ALA A 353 -21.96 -7.87 -5.48
C ALA A 353 -22.54 -8.59 -4.26
#